data_AF-A0A9D6C8B8-F1
#
_entry.id   AF-A0A9D6C8B8-F1
#
_cell.length_a   1.000
_cell.length_b   1.000
_cell.length_c   1.000
_cell.angle_alpha   90.00
_cell.angle_beta   90.00
_cell.angle_gamma   90.00
#
_symmetry.space_group_name_H-M   'P 1'
#
loop_
_entity.id
_entity.type
_entity.pdbx_description
1 polymer ?
#
loop_
_entity_poly.entity_id
_entity_poly.type
_entity_poly.pdbx_seq_one_letter_code
_entity_poly.pdbx_strand_id
1 'polypeptide(L)'
;MDFLRPEALATLRRWREVIIAAAIAALGLWIASYGGLFLPVVGGAFMALGLGLAVIGLRRMRFARGVSDPGVVQVVEGQITYFGPTEGGFAGLSLIDEIALLTRDGRRVWRLSQSSGDTLYIPTAAEGAEALFDAFTGLPGLDSAALLAAVEGPPDLPRIVWRRRAQRRLA
;
A
#
# COMPACT_ATOMS: atom_id res chain seq x y z
N MET A 1 8.58 -21.87 -22.64
CA MET A 1 7.29 -21.82 -23.37
C MET A 1 6.23 -21.34 -22.39
N ASP A 2 6.31 -20.08 -21.97
CA ASP A 2 5.35 -19.48 -21.05
C ASP A 2 4.53 -18.45 -21.81
N PHE A 3 3.38 -18.87 -22.30
CA PHE A 3 2.47 -18.07 -23.14
C PHE A 3 1.59 -17.08 -22.35
N LEU A 4 1.87 -16.87 -21.06
CA LEU A 4 1.12 -15.96 -20.20
C LEU A 4 2.01 -14.83 -19.72
N ARG A 5 1.71 -13.62 -20.20
CA ARG A 5 2.30 -12.38 -19.67
C ARG A 5 2.20 -12.36 -18.13
N PRO A 6 3.28 -12.05 -17.41
CA PRO A 6 3.28 -12.05 -15.95
C PRO A 6 2.23 -11.09 -15.36
N GLU A 7 1.85 -10.03 -16.10
CA GLU A 7 0.76 -9.13 -15.69
C GLU A 7 -0.62 -9.81 -15.68
N ALA A 8 -0.86 -10.75 -16.60
CA ALA A 8 -2.12 -11.51 -16.67
C ALA A 8 -2.26 -12.49 -15.50
N LEU A 9 -1.15 -13.14 -15.11
CA LEU A 9 -1.10 -14.03 -13.95
C LEU A 9 -1.32 -13.28 -12.64
N ALA A 10 -0.77 -12.07 -12.50
CA ALA A 10 -0.99 -11.23 -11.32
C ALA A 10 -2.46 -10.83 -11.18
N THR A 11 -3.09 -10.44 -12.29
CA THR A 11 -4.52 -10.11 -12.32
C THR A 11 -5.38 -11.35 -12.01
N LEU A 12 -5.06 -12.51 -12.58
CA LEU A 12 -5.81 -13.75 -12.31
C LEU A 12 -5.71 -14.18 -10.83
N ARG A 13 -4.52 -14.06 -10.22
CA ARG A 13 -4.32 -14.36 -8.78
C ARG A 13 -5.14 -13.44 -7.90
N ARG A 14 -5.25 -12.15 -8.26
CA ARG A 14 -6.05 -11.16 -7.55
C ARG A 14 -7.55 -11.46 -7.60
N TRP A 15 -8.07 -11.96 -8.72
CA TRP A 15 -9.49 -12.26 -8.91
C TRP A 15 -9.88 -13.71 -8.59
N ARG A 16 -8.91 -14.57 -8.25
CA ARG A 16 -9.11 -16.00 -8.04
C ARG A 16 -10.22 -16.32 -7.03
N GLU A 17 -10.26 -15.62 -5.91
CA GLU A 17 -11.28 -15.83 -4.86
C GLU A 17 -12.70 -15.53 -5.37
N VAL A 18 -12.86 -14.46 -6.18
CA VAL A 18 -14.15 -14.11 -6.78
C VAL A 18 -14.54 -15.05 -7.90
N ILE A 19 -13.59 -15.50 -8.72
CA ILE A 19 -13.83 -16.47 -9.79
C ILE A 19 -14.31 -17.81 -9.20
N ILE A 20 -13.64 -18.28 -8.13
CA ILE A 20 -14.04 -19.52 -7.44
C ILE A 20 -15.42 -19.36 -6.80
N ALA A 21 -15.68 -18.25 -6.12
CA ALA A 21 -16.98 -17.99 -5.51
C ALA A 21 -18.12 -17.90 -6.55
N ALA A 22 -17.87 -17.26 -7.69
CA ALA A 22 -18.82 -17.19 -8.81
C ALA A 22 -19.08 -18.57 -9.44
N ALA A 23 -18.03 -19.40 -9.59
CA ALA A 23 -18.18 -20.77 -10.08
C ALA A 23 -19.03 -21.62 -9.12
N ILE A 24 -18.84 -21.49 -7.81
CA ILE A 24 -19.64 -22.18 -6.80
C ILE A 24 -21.11 -21.72 -6.85
N ALA A 25 -21.35 -20.42 -6.98
CA ALA A 25 -22.71 -19.89 -7.11
C ALA A 25 -23.42 -20.38 -8.38
N ALA A 26 -22.72 -20.41 -9.52
CA ALA A 26 -23.23 -20.93 -10.78
C ALA A 26 -23.55 -22.44 -10.70
N LEU A 27 -22.70 -23.21 -10.02
CA LEU A 27 -22.92 -24.63 -9.78
C LEU A 27 -24.17 -24.86 -8.91
N GLY A 28 -24.34 -24.08 -7.84
CA GLY A 28 -25.54 -24.13 -7.00
C GLY A 28 -26.83 -23.82 -7.77
N LEU A 29 -26.79 -22.81 -8.64
CA LEU A 29 -27.91 -22.44 -9.51
C LEU A 29 -28.23 -23.54 -10.54
N TRP A 30 -27.21 -24.18 -11.11
CA TRP A 30 -27.38 -25.30 -12.04
C TRP A 30 -27.97 -26.54 -11.37
N ILE A 31 -27.57 -26.85 -10.14
CA ILE A 31 -28.14 -27.96 -9.37
C ILE A 31 -29.61 -27.68 -9.02
N ALA A 32 -29.94 -26.43 -8.70
CA ALA A 32 -31.32 -26.03 -8.38
C ALA A 32 -32.28 -26.16 -9.58
N SER A 33 -31.78 -26.12 -10.83
CA SER A 33 -32.61 -26.17 -12.03
C SER A 33 -33.05 -27.58 -12.45
N TYR A 34 -32.54 -28.64 -11.83
CA TYR A 34 -32.89 -30.03 -12.16
C TYR A 34 -34.24 -30.54 -11.60
N GLY A 35 -34.97 -29.73 -10.81
CA GLY A 35 -36.33 -30.04 -10.33
C GLY A 35 -36.41 -31.06 -9.17
N GLY A 36 -37.56 -31.08 -8.47
CA GLY A 36 -37.79 -31.86 -7.23
C GLY A 36 -37.83 -30.97 -5.97
N LEU A 37 -38.22 -31.49 -4.80
CA LEU A 37 -38.28 -30.70 -3.55
C LEU A 37 -36.93 -30.59 -2.82
N PHE A 38 -36.04 -31.57 -3.02
CA PHE A 38 -34.77 -31.68 -2.29
C PHE A 38 -33.61 -30.93 -2.97
N LEU A 39 -33.50 -31.05 -4.30
CA LEU A 39 -32.43 -30.45 -5.11
C LEU A 39 -32.41 -28.90 -5.07
N PRO A 40 -33.54 -28.18 -5.06
CA PRO A 40 -33.55 -26.72 -4.94
C PRO A 40 -33.05 -26.21 -3.58
N VAL A 41 -33.30 -26.96 -2.49
CA VAL A 41 -32.82 -26.60 -1.15
C VAL A 41 -31.30 -26.70 -1.09
N VAL A 42 -30.74 -27.79 -1.62
CA VAL A 42 -29.29 -28.00 -1.69
C VAL A 42 -28.65 -26.96 -2.62
N GLY A 43 -29.18 -26.75 -3.83
CA GLY A 43 -28.68 -25.76 -4.77
C GLY A 43 -28.75 -24.33 -4.22
N GLY A 44 -29.83 -23.98 -3.51
CA GLY A 44 -29.99 -22.71 -2.80
C GLY A 44 -28.93 -22.50 -1.71
N ALA A 45 -28.58 -23.54 -0.95
CA ALA A 45 -27.52 -23.47 0.05
C ALA A 45 -26.14 -23.20 -0.58
N PHE A 46 -25.81 -23.86 -1.69
CA PHE A 46 -24.58 -23.61 -2.44
C PHE A 46 -24.55 -22.22 -3.07
N MET A 47 -25.68 -21.73 -3.58
CA MET A 47 -25.80 -20.39 -4.13
C MET A 47 -25.59 -19.32 -3.06
N ALA A 48 -26.22 -19.48 -1.89
CA ALA A 48 -26.04 -18.59 -0.74
C ALA A 48 -24.59 -18.58 -0.26
N LEU A 49 -23.95 -19.74 -0.18
CA LEU A 49 -22.54 -19.88 0.19
C LEU A 49 -21.62 -19.18 -0.82
N GLY A 50 -21.82 -19.42 -2.12
CA GLY A 50 -21.05 -18.77 -3.20
C GLY A 50 -21.20 -17.25 -3.19
N LEU A 51 -22.43 -16.74 -3.01
CA LEU A 51 -22.67 -15.30 -2.88
C LEU A 51 -22.03 -14.72 -1.62
N GLY A 52 -22.10 -15.42 -0.49
CA GLY A 52 -21.43 -15.01 0.74
C GLY A 52 -19.91 -14.88 0.57
N LEU A 53 -19.28 -15.90 -0.02
CA LEU A 53 -17.85 -15.87 -0.34
C LEU A 53 -17.50 -14.78 -1.35
N ALA A 54 -18.34 -14.54 -2.37
CA ALA A 54 -18.13 -13.48 -3.34
C ALA A 54 -18.18 -12.09 -2.69
N VAL A 55 -19.14 -11.85 -1.78
CA VAL A 55 -19.25 -10.59 -1.03
C VAL A 55 -18.04 -10.40 -0.11
N ILE A 56 -17.58 -11.45 0.57
CA ILE A 56 -16.37 -11.40 1.41
C ILE A 56 -15.13 -11.10 0.55
N GLY A 57 -14.97 -11.78 -0.60
CA GLY A 57 -13.88 -11.53 -1.54
C GLY A 57 -13.92 -10.11 -2.12
N LEU A 58 -15.11 -9.61 -2.49
CA LEU A 58 -15.33 -8.24 -2.95
C LEU A 58 -15.00 -7.21 -1.87
N ARG A 59 -15.44 -7.45 -0.63
CA ARG A 59 -15.10 -6.61 0.53
C ARG A 59 -13.59 -6.62 0.77
N ARG A 60 -12.95 -7.80 0.74
CA ARG A 60 -11.50 -7.96 0.91
C ARG A 60 -10.71 -7.25 -0.18
N MET A 61 -11.14 -7.32 -1.44
CA MET A 61 -10.53 -6.56 -2.54
C MET A 61 -10.75 -5.04 -2.42
N ARG A 62 -11.86 -4.61 -1.83
CA ARG A 62 -12.14 -3.19 -1.56
C ARG A 62 -11.34 -2.67 -0.35
N PHE A 63 -11.13 -3.50 0.68
CA PHE A 63 -10.31 -3.22 1.85
C PHE A 63 -8.81 -3.40 1.61
N ALA A 64 -8.40 -4.15 0.59
CA ALA A 64 -7.03 -4.15 0.08
C ALA A 64 -6.61 -2.77 -0.51
N ARG A 65 -7.50 -1.76 -0.49
CA ARG A 65 -7.15 -0.35 -0.68
C ARG A 65 -6.72 0.37 0.61
N GLY A 66 -6.62 -0.33 1.74
CA GLY A 66 -6.20 0.23 3.04
C GLY A 66 -4.71 0.07 3.38
N VAL A 67 -3.97 -0.79 2.67
CA VAL A 67 -2.49 -0.91 2.72
C VAL A 67 -2.07 -1.27 1.29
N SER A 68 -1.94 -0.26 0.43
CA SER A 68 -1.77 -0.47 -1.03
C SER A 68 -0.32 -0.51 -1.49
N ASP A 69 0.62 -0.16 -0.61
CA ASP A 69 2.04 -0.14 -0.93
C ASP A 69 2.78 -1.18 -0.06
N PRO A 70 3.56 -2.07 -0.68
CA PRO A 70 4.18 -3.17 0.04
C PRO A 70 5.33 -2.66 0.91
N GLY A 71 5.31 -3.01 2.19
CA GLY A 71 6.43 -2.82 3.11
C GLY A 71 5.99 -2.32 4.48
N VAL A 72 6.92 -2.40 5.43
CA VAL A 72 6.71 -1.99 6.83
C VAL A 72 7.73 -0.92 7.19
N VAL A 73 7.28 0.13 7.85
CA VAL A 73 8.11 1.20 8.40
C VAL A 73 8.21 1.00 9.90
N GLN A 74 9.43 1.07 10.41
CA GLN A 74 9.71 1.02 11.84
C GLN A 74 10.56 2.24 12.22
N VAL A 75 10.16 2.94 13.27
CA VAL A 75 10.92 4.06 13.83
C VAL A 75 11.36 3.69 15.24
N VAL A 76 12.67 3.61 15.47
CA VAL A 76 13.26 3.28 16.78
C VAL A 76 14.41 4.25 17.05
N GLU A 77 14.37 4.96 18.18
CA GLU A 77 15.44 5.87 18.63
C GLU A 77 15.90 6.89 17.57
N GLY A 78 14.97 7.37 16.74
CA GLY A 78 15.27 8.31 15.66
C GLY A 78 15.90 7.67 14.42
N GLN A 79 15.97 6.35 14.34
CA GLN A 79 16.26 5.62 13.11
C GLN A 79 14.96 5.17 12.45
N ILE A 80 14.78 5.56 11.20
CA ILE A 80 13.68 5.11 10.34
C ILE A 80 14.19 3.92 9.54
N THR A 81 13.52 2.79 9.62
CA THR A 81 13.84 1.59 8.83
C THR A 81 12.63 1.22 7.99
N TYR A 82 12.85 0.99 6.70
CA TYR A 82 11.81 0.57 5.77
C TYR A 82 12.15 -0.79 5.18
N PHE A 83 11.24 -1.73 5.39
CA PHE A 83 11.30 -3.09 4.89
C PHE A 83 10.38 -3.24 3.68
N GLY A 84 10.84 -2.82 2.51
CA GLY A 84 10.12 -3.01 1.25
C GLY A 84 10.49 -4.33 0.55
N PRO A 85 9.65 -4.83 -0.38
CA PRO A 85 9.84 -6.11 -1.05
C PRO A 85 10.94 -6.09 -2.12
N THR A 86 11.25 -4.92 -2.67
CA THR A 86 12.21 -4.73 -3.78
C THR A 86 13.35 -3.81 -3.39
N GLU A 87 13.02 -2.77 -2.62
CA GLU A 87 13.95 -1.76 -2.11
C GLU A 87 13.66 -1.59 -0.62
N GLY A 88 14.70 -1.44 0.19
CA GLY A 88 14.59 -1.26 1.64
C GLY A 88 15.87 -0.60 2.16
N GLY A 89 15.84 -0.15 3.41
CA GLY A 89 16.99 0.52 3.99
C GLY A 89 16.66 1.23 5.29
N PHE A 90 17.62 2.00 5.77
CA PHE A 90 17.48 2.77 6.99
C PHE A 90 17.98 4.20 6.79
N ALA A 91 17.36 5.12 7.51
CA ALA A 91 17.73 6.51 7.57
C ALA A 91 17.74 6.99 9.01
N GLY A 92 18.90 7.45 9.48
CA GLY A 92 19.00 8.12 10.77
C GLY A 92 18.44 9.53 10.65
N LEU A 93 17.48 9.92 11.48
CA LEU A 93 16.85 11.25 11.46
C LEU A 93 17.89 12.37 11.59
N SER A 94 18.97 12.13 12.34
CA SER A 94 20.11 13.03 12.50
C SER A 94 20.97 13.22 11.24
N LEU A 95 20.91 12.28 10.29
CA LEU A 95 21.69 12.26 9.04
C LEU A 95 20.87 12.71 7.82
N ILE A 96 19.55 12.84 7.96
CA ILE A 96 18.67 13.32 6.89
C ILE A 96 18.99 14.79 6.59
N ASP A 97 19.24 15.08 5.32
CA ASP A 97 19.48 16.44 4.81
C ASP A 97 18.30 16.98 4.03
N GLU A 98 17.48 16.12 3.44
CA GLU A 98 16.32 16.52 2.67
C GLU A 98 15.19 15.50 2.81
N ILE A 99 13.98 16.01 3.03
CA ILE A 99 12.72 15.26 2.96
C ILE A 99 11.92 15.85 1.81
N ALA A 100 11.61 15.01 0.83
CA ALA A 100 10.75 15.36 -0.29
C ALA A 100 9.61 14.36 -0.43
N LEU A 101 8.46 14.84 -0.90
CA LEU A 101 7.34 14.02 -1.30
C LEU A 101 7.25 14.04 -2.82
N LEU A 102 7.23 12.87 -3.45
CA LEU A 102 7.11 12.73 -4.90
C LEU A 102 6.14 11.63 -5.27
N THR A 103 5.77 11.57 -6.55
CA THR A 103 4.93 10.51 -7.09
C THR A 103 5.78 9.60 -7.97
N ARG A 104 5.83 8.30 -7.65
CA ARG A 104 6.50 7.24 -8.41
C ARG A 104 5.47 6.16 -8.72
N ASP A 105 5.34 5.77 -9.99
CA ASP A 105 4.38 4.74 -10.44
C ASP A 105 2.92 4.98 -9.98
N GLY A 106 2.50 6.26 -9.95
CA GLY A 106 1.16 6.67 -9.50
C GLY A 106 0.93 6.59 -7.99
N ARG A 107 1.98 6.35 -7.19
CA ARG A 107 1.96 6.26 -5.73
C ARG A 107 2.78 7.39 -5.12
N ARG A 108 2.36 7.88 -3.95
CA ARG A 108 3.09 8.89 -3.20
C ARG A 108 4.20 8.24 -2.38
N VAL A 109 5.38 8.81 -2.45
CA VAL A 109 6.59 8.26 -1.85
C VAL A 109 7.38 9.39 -1.18
N TRP A 110 7.70 9.18 0.09
CA TRP A 110 8.68 9.97 0.83
C TRP A 110 10.08 9.62 0.34
N ARG A 111 10.86 10.64 0.00
CA ARG A 111 12.28 10.53 -0.30
C ARG A 111 13.06 11.17 0.83
N LEU A 112 13.87 10.37 1.51
CA LEU A 112 14.75 10.80 2.59
C LEU A 112 16.19 10.74 2.10
N SER A 113 16.77 11.88 1.79
CA SER A 113 18.17 11.99 1.36
C SER A 113 19.07 12.18 2.57
N GLN A 114 20.19 11.46 2.62
CA GLN A 114 21.15 11.47 3.72
C GLN A 114 22.53 11.96 3.25
N SER A 115 23.29 12.58 4.15
CA SER A 115 24.65 13.09 3.86
C SER A 115 25.67 11.99 3.58
N SER A 116 25.49 10.83 4.22
CA SER A 116 26.49 9.76 4.32
C SER A 116 25.94 8.38 3.94
N GLY A 117 24.74 8.31 3.37
CA GLY A 117 24.08 7.05 3.06
C GLY A 117 23.13 7.14 1.87
N ASP A 118 22.53 5.99 1.55
CA ASP A 118 21.61 5.88 0.43
C ASP A 118 20.31 6.64 0.69
N THR A 119 19.70 7.11 -0.40
CA THR A 119 18.39 7.75 -0.35
C THR A 119 17.33 6.70 -0.09
N LEU A 120 16.54 6.90 0.96
CA LEU A 120 15.47 5.98 1.34
C LEU A 120 14.14 6.44 0.73
N TYR A 121 13.46 5.52 0.03
CA TYR A 121 12.15 5.74 -0.56
C TYR A 121 11.10 4.96 0.22
N ILE A 122 10.15 5.67 0.83
CA ILE A 122 9.11 5.07 1.67
C ILE A 122 7.74 5.44 1.12
N PRO A 123 6.92 4.48 0.69
CA PRO A 123 5.56 4.75 0.27
C PRO A 123 4.74 5.36 1.41
N THR A 124 3.91 6.37 1.10
CA THR A 124 3.08 7.03 2.13
C THR A 124 2.02 6.12 2.72
N ALA A 125 1.66 5.04 2.01
CA ALA A 125 0.66 4.06 2.43
C ALA A 125 1.28 2.70 2.86
N ALA A 126 2.56 2.69 3.22
CA ALA A 126 3.21 1.54 3.85
C ALA A 126 2.70 1.36 5.30
N GLU A 127 2.73 0.14 5.81
CA GLU A 127 2.34 -0.15 7.20
C GLU A 127 3.30 0.55 8.17
N GLY A 128 2.80 1.31 9.14
CA GLY A 128 3.61 2.07 10.09
C GLY A 128 4.13 3.41 9.55
N ALA A 129 3.77 3.80 8.32
CA ALA A 129 4.19 5.08 7.73
C ALA A 129 3.65 6.30 8.51
N GLU A 130 2.57 6.13 9.29
CA GLU A 130 2.06 7.14 10.20
C GLU A 130 3.09 7.60 11.24
N ALA A 131 3.99 6.71 11.69
CA ALA A 131 5.05 7.04 12.64
C ALA A 131 6.10 8.01 12.07
N LEU A 132 6.17 8.14 10.74
CA LEU A 132 7.05 9.11 10.09
C LEU A 132 6.62 10.54 10.40
N PHE A 133 5.32 10.80 10.58
CA PHE A 133 4.83 12.14 10.89
C PHE A 133 5.43 12.64 12.21
N ASP A 134 5.35 11.81 13.25
CA ASP A 134 5.92 12.11 14.56
C ASP A 134 7.46 12.22 14.49
N ALA A 135 8.11 11.34 13.73
CA ALA A 135 9.55 11.43 13.52
C ALA A 135 9.97 12.74 12.84
N PHE A 136 9.24 13.18 11.82
CA PHE A 136 9.54 14.40 11.07
C PHE A 136 9.28 15.66 11.89
N THR A 137 8.24 15.69 12.71
CA THR A 137 7.97 16.84 13.59
C THR A 137 9.06 17.05 14.65
N GLY A 138 9.86 16.02 14.95
CA GLY A 138 11.08 16.15 15.76
C GLY A 138 12.24 16.88 15.09
N LEU A 139 12.17 17.18 13.78
CA LEU A 139 13.24 17.87 13.07
C LEU A 139 13.23 19.39 13.30
N PRO A 140 14.40 20.02 13.51
CA PRO A 140 14.47 21.45 13.74
C PRO A 140 14.04 22.24 12.49
N GLY A 141 13.06 23.13 12.67
CA GLY A 141 12.56 24.01 11.62
C GLY A 141 11.66 23.35 10.59
N LEU A 142 11.14 22.15 10.86
CA LEU A 142 10.09 21.52 10.06
C LEU A 142 8.73 22.08 10.48
N ASP A 143 7.95 22.54 9.50
CA ASP A 143 6.60 23.06 9.73
C ASP A 143 5.56 21.94 9.48
N SER A 144 4.84 21.56 10.53
CA SER A 144 3.78 20.54 10.46
C SER A 144 2.68 20.91 9.47
N ALA A 145 2.37 22.21 9.32
CA ALA A 145 1.38 22.67 8.35
C ALA A 145 1.88 22.48 6.91
N ALA A 146 3.16 22.72 6.66
CA ALA A 146 3.79 22.47 5.35
C ALA A 146 3.80 20.97 5.01
N LEU A 147 3.99 20.10 6.02
CA LEU A 147 3.98 18.66 5.83
C LEU A 147 2.59 18.14 5.47
N LEU A 148 1.54 18.60 6.17
CA LEU A 148 0.15 18.26 5.84
C LEU A 148 -0.24 18.80 4.46
N ALA A 149 0.10 20.05 4.15
CA ALA A 149 -0.17 20.64 2.84
C ALA A 149 0.54 19.92 1.68
N ALA A 150 1.69 19.28 1.95
CA ALA A 150 2.35 18.42 0.97
C ALA A 150 1.56 17.13 0.75
N VAL A 151 1.06 16.51 1.82
CA VAL A 151 0.27 15.25 1.78
C VAL A 151 -1.11 15.45 1.14
N GLU A 152 -1.75 16.61 1.32
CA GLU A 152 -3.07 16.92 0.74
C GLU A 152 -3.01 17.55 -0.66
N GLY A 153 -1.88 18.12 -1.05
CA GLY A 153 -1.72 18.81 -2.35
C GLY A 153 -1.79 17.86 -3.56
N PRO A 154 -1.80 18.39 -4.79
CA PRO A 154 -1.78 17.58 -6.01
C PRO A 154 -0.51 16.70 -6.09
N PRO A 155 -0.60 15.43 -6.55
CA PRO A 155 0.53 14.50 -6.67
C PRO A 155 1.56 14.87 -7.75
N ASP A 156 1.34 15.93 -8.52
CA ASP A 156 1.91 16.07 -9.87
C ASP A 156 3.36 16.59 -9.87
N LEU A 157 3.83 17.21 -8.77
CA LEU A 157 5.20 17.73 -8.67
C LEU A 157 5.92 17.24 -7.40
N PRO A 158 7.22 16.88 -7.52
CA PRO A 158 8.08 16.68 -6.35
C PRO A 158 8.10 17.93 -5.48
N ARG A 159 7.76 17.78 -4.21
CA ARG A 159 7.74 18.86 -3.23
C ARG A 159 8.75 18.58 -2.14
N ILE A 160 9.74 19.44 -2.01
CA ILE A 160 10.65 19.41 -0.86
C ILE A 160 9.88 19.97 0.34
N VAL A 161 9.71 19.14 1.36
CA VAL A 161 8.98 19.49 2.59
C VAL A 161 9.94 20.08 3.63
N TRP A 162 11.17 19.57 3.65
CA TRP A 162 12.19 20.05 4.57
C TRP A 162 13.58 19.85 3.99
N ARG A 163 14.48 20.76 4.32
CA ARG A 163 15.90 20.64 4.05
C ARG A 163 16.67 21.14 5.26
N ARG A 164 17.71 20.41 5.66
CA ARG A 164 18.63 20.83 6.72
C ARG A 164 19.23 22.16 6.30
N ARG A 165 19.08 23.18 7.14
CA ARG A 165 19.82 24.43 6.95
C ARG A 165 21.30 24.09 7.08
N ALA A 166 22.03 24.21 5.97
CA ALA A 166 23.48 24.12 6.01
C ALA A 166 23.98 25.13 7.04
N GLN A 167 24.57 24.65 8.14
CA GLN A 167 25.31 25.52 9.03
C GLN A 167 26.42 26.12 8.19
N ARG A 168 26.27 27.40 7.83
CA ARG A 168 27.34 28.21 7.28
C ARG A 168 28.45 28.17 8.32
N ARG A 169 29.43 27.29 8.14
CA ARG A 169 30.70 27.40 8.85
C ARG A 169 31.32 28.69 8.33
N LEU A 170 31.10 29.77 9.08
CA LEU A 170 31.87 30.99 8.93
C LEU A 170 33.29 30.61 9.35
N ALA A 171 34.18 30.52 8.36
CA ALA A 171 35.62 30.53 8.55
C ALA A 171 36.08 32.00 8.65
#